data_AF-A0A5Q0M8K2-F1
#
_entry.id   AF-A0A5Q0M8K2-F1
#
_cell.length_a   1.000
_cell.length_b   1.000
_cell.length_c   1.000
_cell.angle_alpha   90.00
_cell.angle_beta   90.00
_cell.angle_gamma   90.00
#
_symmetry.space_group_name_H-M   'P 1'
#
loop_
_entity.id
_entity.type
_entity.pdbx_description
1 polymer ?
#
loop_
_entity_poly.entity_id
_entity_poly.type
_entity_poly.pdbx_seq_one_letter_code
_entity_poly.pdbx_strand_id
1 'polypeptide(L)'
;MNRHATTIASGPAAGAGKPPLWHRCRRWALPVLGLVVLGLLLSHAHKVDWAGAWEALQRYPATLLLGVLGVATLSHALYGCFDLIGRRHTRHRLPRWRSWAIAVVSYAFNLNLGSLVGGIALRARLYARAGLDEATVAQIVGISLATNWLGYGLLAGGLFAAGAIAPPREAHLGVDAFRALGVLMVLLAVAYVVACVFLHGRHWQVKGRRLELPSAQLALVQLALSSVNWAVMGGAMYLLLGQKVPYATVLGVLLAASIVGVVTPIPAGLGVLEAVYLALLSGTVRQGTLMGAVLAYRALYYLLPLAGGIVLYLLLERYAARHPVAGEGEQKG
;
A
#
# COMPACT_ATOMS: atom_id res chain seq x y z
N MET A 1 52.97 50.24 34.76
CA MET A 1 54.00 49.98 33.72
C MET A 1 54.28 48.48 33.66
N ASN A 2 54.39 47.95 32.43
CA ASN A 2 54.77 46.58 31.99
C ASN A 2 53.83 45.44 32.42
N ARG A 3 52.90 44.90 31.61
CA ARG A 3 52.96 44.26 30.26
C ARG A 3 53.99 43.13 30.14
N HIS A 4 53.55 41.91 30.46
CA HIS A 4 54.08 40.69 29.83
C HIS A 4 52.93 39.91 29.19
N ALA A 5 52.99 39.85 27.86
CA ALA A 5 52.11 39.09 26.99
C ALA A 5 52.38 37.59 27.20
N THR A 6 51.33 36.82 27.46
CA THR A 6 51.40 35.36 27.39
C THR A 6 50.86 34.93 26.03
N THR A 7 51.76 34.38 25.24
CA THR A 7 51.60 33.86 23.89
C THR A 7 50.46 32.84 23.80
N ILE A 8 49.58 33.05 22.83
CA ILE A 8 48.51 32.13 22.40
C ILE A 8 49.18 30.89 21.79
N ALA A 9 49.06 29.73 22.42
CA ALA A 9 49.40 28.45 21.81
C ALA A 9 48.21 27.98 20.95
N SER A 10 48.36 28.10 19.64
CA SER A 10 47.46 27.53 18.63
C SER A 10 47.60 26.01 18.61
N GLY A 11 46.60 25.30 19.16
CA GLY A 11 46.45 23.86 18.95
C GLY A 11 46.15 23.53 17.48
N PRO A 12 46.62 22.39 16.96
CA PRO A 12 46.45 22.04 15.56
C PRO A 12 44.96 21.87 15.22
N ALA A 13 44.57 22.43 14.07
CA ALA A 13 43.23 22.35 13.51
C ALA A 13 42.75 20.88 13.46
N ALA A 14 41.69 20.59 14.22
CA ALA A 14 40.99 19.31 14.13
C ALA A 14 40.51 19.13 12.69
N GLY A 15 41.01 18.07 12.06
CA GLY A 15 40.75 17.76 10.65
C GLY A 15 39.26 17.75 10.35
N ALA A 16 38.89 18.49 9.32
CA ALA A 16 37.60 18.39 8.66
C ALA A 16 37.37 16.93 8.24
N GLY A 17 36.59 16.19 9.03
CA GLY A 17 36.15 14.86 8.69
C GLY A 17 35.43 14.91 7.35
N LYS A 18 35.94 14.17 6.35
CA LYS A 18 35.29 14.01 5.05
C LYS A 18 33.80 13.69 5.30
N PRO A 19 32.83 14.39 4.66
CA PRO A 19 31.43 14.08 4.87
C PRO A 19 31.24 12.59 4.57
N PRO A 20 30.59 11.81 5.47
CA PRO A 20 30.57 10.37 5.34
C PRO A 20 29.97 10.00 3.99
N LEU A 21 30.52 8.96 3.34
CA LEU A 21 30.07 8.43 2.05
C LEU A 21 28.54 8.29 1.96
N TRP A 22 27.90 8.05 3.11
CA TRP A 22 26.47 8.13 3.36
C TRP A 22 25.75 9.36 2.76
N HIS A 23 26.25 10.58 2.96
CA HIS A 23 25.62 11.80 2.41
C HIS A 23 25.76 11.88 0.87
N ARG A 24 26.88 11.37 0.32
CA ARG A 24 27.08 11.28 -1.14
C ARG A 24 26.31 10.15 -1.79
N CYS A 25 25.97 9.08 -1.08
CA CYS A 25 25.08 8.02 -1.57
C CYS A 25 23.61 8.45 -1.45
N ARG A 26 23.24 9.16 -0.38
CA ARG A 26 21.86 9.67 -0.17
C ARG A 26 21.40 10.63 -1.27
N ARG A 27 22.31 11.45 -1.83
CA ARG A 27 21.99 12.36 -2.94
C ARG A 27 21.61 11.63 -4.24
N TRP A 28 22.13 10.41 -4.45
CA TRP A 28 21.84 9.59 -5.62
C TRP A 28 20.68 8.61 -5.39
N ALA A 29 20.32 8.30 -4.15
CA ALA A 29 19.22 7.40 -3.82
C ALA A 29 17.88 7.84 -4.45
N LEU A 30 17.61 9.15 -4.48
CA LEU A 30 16.40 9.73 -5.05
C LEU A 30 16.32 9.60 -6.59
N PRO A 31 17.31 10.04 -7.37
CA PRO A 31 17.30 9.85 -8.83
C PRO A 31 17.38 8.37 -9.23
N VAL A 32 18.12 7.53 -8.50
CA VAL A 32 18.19 6.09 -8.75
C VAL A 32 16.82 5.44 -8.53
N LEU A 33 16.10 5.74 -7.44
CA LEU A 33 14.75 5.24 -7.24
C LEU A 33 13.80 5.70 -8.37
N GLY A 34 13.93 6.95 -8.83
CA GLY A 34 13.17 7.46 -9.97
C GLY A 34 13.45 6.68 -11.26
N LEU A 35 14.72 6.39 -11.56
CA LEU A 35 15.14 5.59 -12.71
C LEU A 35 14.68 4.13 -12.60
N VAL A 36 14.75 3.53 -11.40
CA VAL A 36 14.23 2.18 -11.15
C VAL A 36 12.73 2.12 -11.37
N VAL A 37 11.97 3.08 -10.83
CA VAL A 37 10.53 3.19 -11.05
C VAL A 37 10.22 3.34 -12.54
N LEU A 38 10.93 4.21 -13.25
CA LEU A 38 10.76 4.42 -14.69
C LEU A 38 11.10 3.16 -15.50
N GLY A 39 12.22 2.50 -15.20
CA GLY A 39 12.65 1.28 -15.86
C GLY A 39 11.68 0.12 -15.62
N LEU A 40 11.13 0.00 -14.41
CA LEU A 40 10.10 -0.99 -14.10
C LEU A 40 8.78 -0.68 -14.84
N LEU A 41 8.36 0.57 -14.93
CA LEU A 41 7.18 0.97 -15.70
C LEU A 41 7.34 0.64 -17.20
N LEU A 42 8.51 0.93 -17.78
CA LEU A 42 8.81 0.61 -19.19
C LEU A 42 8.90 -0.91 -19.43
N SER A 43 9.54 -1.65 -18.52
CA SER A 43 9.56 -3.12 -18.57
C SER A 43 8.16 -3.72 -18.46
N HIS A 44 7.30 -3.12 -17.63
CA HIS A 44 5.93 -3.57 -17.45
C HIS A 44 5.09 -3.32 -18.70
N ALA A 45 5.25 -2.16 -19.34
CA ALA A 45 4.52 -1.81 -20.55
C ALA A 45 4.70 -2.84 -21.69
N HIS A 46 5.87 -3.48 -21.81
CA HIS A 46 6.09 -4.52 -22.82
C HIS A 46 5.52 -5.91 -22.47
N LYS A 47 5.16 -6.15 -21.19
CA LYS A 47 4.64 -7.45 -20.71
C LYS A 47 3.11 -7.50 -20.64
N VAL A 48 2.45 -6.35 -20.81
CA VAL A 48 0.99 -6.26 -20.79
C VAL A 48 0.46 -6.58 -22.19
N ASP A 49 -0.49 -7.50 -22.28
CA ASP A 49 -1.24 -7.77 -23.51
C ASP A 49 -2.27 -6.66 -23.74
N TRP A 50 -1.81 -5.56 -24.33
CA TRP A 50 -2.64 -4.38 -24.61
C TRP A 50 -3.76 -4.68 -25.61
N ALA A 51 -3.51 -5.55 -26.58
CA ALA A 51 -4.50 -5.94 -27.58
C ALA A 51 -5.62 -6.74 -26.93
N GLY A 52 -5.27 -7.78 -26.14
CA GLY A 52 -6.24 -8.56 -25.39
C GLY A 52 -7.00 -7.72 -24.35
N ALA A 53 -6.36 -6.77 -23.69
CA ALA A 53 -7.03 -5.86 -22.75
C ALA A 53 -8.04 -4.94 -23.46
N TRP A 54 -7.68 -4.39 -24.62
CA TRP A 54 -8.58 -3.55 -25.40
C TRP A 54 -9.78 -4.34 -25.95
N GLU A 55 -9.52 -5.53 -26.51
CA GLU A 55 -10.58 -6.42 -26.99
C GLU A 55 -11.50 -6.87 -25.85
N ALA A 56 -10.95 -7.15 -24.66
CA ALA A 56 -11.73 -7.48 -23.49
C ALA A 56 -12.65 -6.34 -23.06
N LEU A 57 -12.16 -5.09 -23.08
CA LEU A 57 -12.97 -3.91 -22.74
C LEU A 57 -14.11 -3.67 -23.74
N GLN A 58 -13.88 -3.88 -25.04
CA GLN A 58 -14.91 -3.73 -26.07
C GLN A 58 -16.11 -4.67 -25.89
N ARG A 59 -15.94 -5.78 -25.15
CA ARG A 59 -17.01 -6.75 -24.88
C ARG A 59 -17.95 -6.31 -23.75
N TYR A 60 -17.59 -5.29 -22.97
CA TYR A 60 -18.41 -4.81 -21.85
C TYR A 60 -19.20 -3.55 -22.22
N PRO A 61 -20.42 -3.39 -21.68
CA PRO A 61 -21.15 -2.13 -21.83
C PRO A 61 -20.43 -1.00 -21.10
N ALA A 62 -20.41 0.20 -21.70
CA ALA A 62 -19.70 1.36 -21.15
C ALA A 62 -20.17 1.75 -19.74
N THR A 63 -21.45 1.54 -19.42
CA THR A 63 -22.02 1.79 -18.09
C THR A 63 -21.38 0.91 -17.01
N LEU A 64 -21.12 -0.37 -17.33
CA LEU A 64 -20.43 -1.28 -16.41
C LEU A 64 -18.97 -0.86 -16.25
N LEU A 65 -18.28 -0.52 -17.34
CA LEU A 65 -16.89 -0.04 -17.29
C LEU A 65 -16.77 1.23 -16.44
N LEU A 66 -17.67 2.20 -16.60
CA LEU A 66 -17.74 3.40 -15.78
C LEU A 66 -18.03 3.08 -14.31
N GLY A 67 -18.96 2.16 -14.05
CA GLY A 67 -19.25 1.69 -12.69
C GLY A 67 -18.03 1.08 -12.02
N VAL A 68 -17.33 0.18 -12.71
CA VAL A 68 -16.11 -0.48 -12.21
C VAL A 68 -14.97 0.53 -12.02
N LEU A 69 -14.81 1.50 -12.91
CA LEU A 69 -13.85 2.59 -12.74
C LEU A 69 -14.17 3.45 -11.51
N GLY A 70 -15.44 3.74 -11.26
CA GLY A 70 -15.90 4.43 -10.06
C GLY A 70 -15.56 3.65 -8.78
N VAL A 71 -15.83 2.35 -8.78
CA VAL A 71 -15.47 1.42 -7.68
C VAL A 71 -13.96 1.37 -7.47
N ALA A 72 -13.17 1.28 -8.56
CA ALA A 72 -11.71 1.28 -8.49
C ALA A 72 -11.16 2.58 -7.90
N THR A 73 -11.70 3.72 -8.33
CA THR A 73 -11.32 5.06 -7.84
C THR A 73 -11.68 5.22 -6.37
N LEU A 74 -12.87 4.77 -5.97
CA LEU A 74 -13.30 4.75 -4.58
C LEU A 74 -12.34 3.91 -3.73
N SER A 75 -11.93 2.73 -4.20
CA SER A 75 -10.97 1.89 -3.46
C SER A 75 -9.64 2.60 -3.26
N HIS A 76 -9.09 3.24 -4.31
CA HIS A 76 -7.85 4.01 -4.18
C HIS A 76 -8.00 5.17 -3.20
N ALA A 77 -9.13 5.88 -3.23
CA ALA A 77 -9.42 6.97 -2.30
C ALA A 77 -9.57 6.48 -0.86
N LEU A 78 -10.21 5.34 -0.63
CA LEU A 78 -10.34 4.69 0.69
C LEU A 78 -8.99 4.29 1.24
N TYR A 79 -8.13 3.69 0.42
CA TYR A 79 -6.77 3.35 0.84
C TYR A 79 -5.95 4.59 1.19
N GLY A 80 -6.19 5.71 0.50
CA GLY A 80 -5.62 7.02 0.86
C GLY A 80 -5.91 7.45 2.30
N CYS A 81 -7.05 7.04 2.86
CA CYS A 81 -7.43 7.35 4.24
C CYS A 81 -6.58 6.59 5.27
N PHE A 82 -5.84 5.54 4.90
CA PHE A 82 -5.02 4.79 5.86
C PHE A 82 -3.89 5.66 6.41
N ASP A 83 -3.26 6.46 5.57
CA ASP A 83 -2.22 7.37 6.03
C ASP A 83 -2.78 8.56 6.82
N LEU A 84 -4.09 8.86 6.72
CA LEU A 84 -4.73 9.84 7.61
C LEU A 84 -4.81 9.33 9.06
N ILE A 85 -4.91 8.01 9.23
CA ILE A 85 -4.83 7.33 10.53
C ILE A 85 -3.41 7.45 11.07
N GLY A 86 -2.41 7.14 10.23
CA GLY A 86 -0.98 7.32 10.56
C GLY A 86 -0.64 8.77 10.93
N ARG A 87 -1.19 9.75 10.20
CA ARG A 87 -1.09 11.18 10.52
C ARG A 87 -1.65 11.52 11.89
N ARG A 88 -2.83 11.00 12.22
CA ARG A 88 -3.46 11.26 13.54
C ARG A 88 -2.64 10.65 14.66
N HIS A 89 -2.08 9.46 14.43
CA HIS A 89 -1.25 8.75 15.40
C HIS A 89 0.08 9.46 15.67
N THR A 90 0.82 9.81 14.61
CA THR A 90 2.12 10.48 14.70
C THR A 90 2.02 11.97 15.04
N ARG A 91 0.81 12.55 14.97
CA ARG A 91 0.53 13.97 15.22
C ARG A 91 1.36 14.95 14.37
N HIS A 92 1.91 14.49 13.24
CA HIS A 92 2.69 15.34 12.37
C HIS A 92 1.82 16.45 11.73
N ARG A 93 2.45 17.55 11.30
CA ARG A 93 1.74 18.75 10.86
C ARG A 93 1.43 18.84 9.35
N LEU A 94 1.80 17.84 8.54
CA LEU A 94 1.45 17.87 7.12
C LEU A 94 -0.06 18.07 6.89
N PRO A 95 -0.46 18.83 5.86
CA PRO A 95 -1.85 18.94 5.45
C PRO A 95 -2.47 17.57 5.18
N ARG A 96 -3.73 17.38 5.58
CA ARG A 96 -4.45 16.11 5.39
C ARG A 96 -4.45 15.65 3.93
N TRP A 97 -4.69 16.58 3.00
CA TRP A 97 -4.73 16.28 1.58
C TRP A 97 -3.38 15.74 1.05
N ARG A 98 -2.23 16.19 1.60
CA ARG A 98 -0.90 15.70 1.19
C ARG A 98 -0.70 14.26 1.66
N SER A 99 -1.00 13.96 2.92
CA SER A 99 -0.93 12.58 3.43
C SER A 99 -1.83 11.63 2.65
N TRP A 100 -3.07 12.05 2.37
CA TRP A 100 -4.00 11.28 1.55
C TRP A 100 -3.46 11.06 0.13
N ALA A 101 -2.99 12.12 -0.54
CA ALA A 101 -2.48 12.03 -1.90
C ALA A 101 -1.22 11.15 -1.99
N ILE A 102 -0.29 11.28 -1.04
CA ILE A 102 0.91 10.42 -0.96
C ILE A 102 0.48 8.95 -0.86
N ALA A 103 -0.50 8.65 -0.01
CA ALA A 103 -0.99 7.30 0.17
C ALA A 103 -1.66 6.72 -1.09
N VAL A 104 -2.49 7.51 -1.78
CA VAL A 104 -3.14 7.16 -3.05
C VAL A 104 -2.09 6.87 -4.12
N VAL A 105 -1.10 7.75 -4.28
CA VAL A 105 0.02 7.57 -5.22
C VAL A 105 0.77 6.27 -4.89
N SER A 106 1.17 6.09 -3.63
CA SER A 106 1.89 4.88 -3.23
C SER A 106 1.07 3.60 -3.43
N TYR A 107 -0.27 3.66 -3.33
CA TYR A 107 -1.11 2.49 -3.61
C TYR A 107 -1.13 2.12 -5.08
N ALA A 108 -1.35 3.11 -5.94
CA ALA A 108 -1.38 2.90 -7.38
C ALA A 108 -0.03 2.36 -7.89
N PHE A 109 1.07 2.89 -7.37
CA PHE A 109 2.42 2.39 -7.68
C PHE A 109 2.68 1.02 -7.04
N ASN A 110 2.20 0.74 -5.82
CA ASN A 110 2.34 -0.56 -5.17
C ASN A 110 1.72 -1.69 -6.01
N LEU A 111 0.48 -1.49 -6.49
CA LEU A 111 -0.21 -2.50 -7.29
C LEU A 111 0.52 -2.85 -8.60
N ASN A 112 1.32 -1.92 -9.13
CA ASN A 112 2.00 -2.07 -10.42
C ASN A 112 3.51 -2.33 -10.31
N LEU A 113 4.18 -1.92 -9.23
CA LEU A 113 5.64 -2.03 -9.06
C LEU A 113 6.04 -2.89 -7.85
N GLY A 114 5.06 -3.40 -7.11
CA GLY A 114 5.25 -4.19 -5.91
C GLY A 114 5.41 -3.35 -4.64
N SER A 115 5.32 -4.04 -3.50
CA SER A 115 5.27 -3.44 -2.16
C SER A 115 6.54 -2.71 -1.77
N LEU A 116 7.70 -3.22 -2.16
CA LEU A 116 8.98 -2.60 -1.79
C LEU A 116 9.20 -1.27 -2.52
N VAL A 117 9.09 -1.28 -3.85
CA VAL A 117 9.40 -0.10 -4.69
C VAL A 117 8.23 0.86 -4.74
N GLY A 118 7.06 0.38 -5.16
CA GLY A 118 5.88 1.23 -5.37
C GLY A 118 5.17 1.61 -4.08
N GLY A 119 5.18 0.72 -3.09
CA GLY A 119 4.57 0.96 -1.77
C GLY A 119 5.51 1.71 -0.83
N ILE A 120 6.48 1.01 -0.23
CA ILE A 120 7.26 1.48 0.90
C ILE A 120 8.27 2.56 0.48
N ALA A 121 9.09 2.31 -0.53
CA ALA A 121 10.16 3.24 -0.93
C ALA A 121 9.61 4.56 -1.48
N LEU A 122 8.63 4.50 -2.38
CA LEU A 122 8.00 5.70 -2.92
C LEU A 122 7.29 6.53 -1.83
N ARG A 123 6.53 5.86 -0.95
CA ARG A 123 5.88 6.53 0.19
C ARG A 123 6.89 7.21 1.10
N ALA A 124 7.97 6.51 1.44
CA ALA A 124 9.02 7.03 2.29
C ALA A 124 9.70 8.25 1.67
N ARG A 125 10.01 8.20 0.37
CA ARG A 125 10.55 9.33 -0.37
C ARG A 125 9.63 10.54 -0.35
N LEU A 126 8.34 10.36 -0.64
CA LEU A 126 7.38 11.45 -0.71
C LEU A 126 7.20 12.14 0.64
N TYR A 127 7.16 11.39 1.73
CA TYR A 127 7.11 11.96 3.08
C TYR A 127 8.42 12.61 3.51
N ALA A 128 9.58 12.01 3.20
CA ALA A 128 10.88 12.61 3.48
C ALA A 128 11.04 13.96 2.77
N ARG A 129 10.64 14.05 1.49
CA ARG A 129 10.57 15.34 0.76
C ARG A 129 9.57 16.33 1.34
N ALA A 130 8.55 15.83 2.02
CA ALA A 130 7.61 16.68 2.75
C ALA A 130 8.13 17.11 4.14
N GLY A 131 9.36 16.74 4.51
CA GLY A 131 10.02 17.17 5.74
C GLY A 131 9.78 16.27 6.96
N LEU A 132 9.27 15.04 6.77
CA LEU A 132 9.13 14.09 7.87
C LEU A 132 10.42 13.30 8.10
N ASP A 133 10.71 13.05 9.37
CA ASP A 133 11.80 12.18 9.78
C ASP A 133 11.50 10.70 9.50
N GLU A 134 12.57 9.90 9.37
CA GLU A 134 12.48 8.49 9.00
C GLU A 134 11.66 7.65 9.99
N ALA A 135 11.68 7.99 11.29
CA ALA A 135 10.93 7.25 12.30
C ALA A 135 9.42 7.49 12.17
N THR A 136 9.01 8.74 11.95
CA THR A 136 7.61 9.10 11.65
C THR A 136 7.12 8.41 10.38
N VAL A 137 7.94 8.42 9.31
CA VAL A 137 7.62 7.74 8.05
C VAL A 137 7.41 6.24 8.26
N ALA A 138 8.31 5.58 8.98
CA ALA A 138 8.21 4.16 9.28
C ALA A 138 6.93 3.82 10.08
N GLN A 139 6.54 4.69 11.02
CA GLN A 139 5.29 4.53 11.78
C GLN A 139 4.06 4.67 10.86
N ILE A 140 4.01 5.66 9.97
CA ILE A 140 2.90 5.83 9.02
C ILE A 140 2.78 4.57 8.14
N VAL A 141 3.89 4.12 7.54
CA VAL A 141 3.91 2.93 6.70
C VAL A 141 3.46 1.68 7.47
N GLY A 142 3.98 1.50 8.69
CA GLY A 142 3.61 0.38 9.56
C GLY A 142 2.14 0.38 9.93
N ILE A 143 1.57 1.53 10.28
CA ILE A 143 0.13 1.68 10.58
C ILE A 143 -0.72 1.39 9.35
N SER A 144 -0.33 1.86 8.16
CA SER A 144 -1.07 1.60 6.94
C SER A 144 -1.03 0.11 6.54
N LEU A 145 0.12 -0.55 6.70
CA LEU A 145 0.23 -2.01 6.51
C LEU A 145 -0.62 -2.78 7.52
N ALA A 146 -0.53 -2.43 8.81
CA ALA A 146 -1.34 -3.06 9.85
C ALA A 146 -2.84 -2.87 9.56
N THR A 147 -3.26 -1.66 9.19
CA THR A 147 -4.66 -1.35 8.80
C THR A 147 -5.13 -2.28 7.68
N ASN A 148 -4.33 -2.41 6.62
CA ASN A 148 -4.65 -3.24 5.47
C ASN A 148 -4.82 -4.73 5.82
N TRP A 149 -3.93 -5.26 6.67
CA TRP A 149 -3.95 -6.67 7.07
C TRP A 149 -4.99 -6.99 8.15
N LEU A 150 -5.35 -6.02 8.99
CA LEU A 150 -6.43 -6.17 9.95
C LEU A 150 -7.78 -6.35 9.25
N GLY A 151 -8.10 -5.51 8.25
CA GLY A 151 -9.33 -5.68 7.47
C GLY A 151 -9.30 -6.93 6.58
N TYR A 152 -8.14 -7.27 6.00
CA TYR A 152 -7.95 -8.56 5.33
C TYR A 152 -8.29 -9.72 6.26
N GLY A 153 -7.71 -9.72 7.47
CA GLY A 153 -7.89 -10.78 8.45
C GLY A 153 -9.34 -10.93 8.91
N LEU A 154 -10.04 -9.81 9.10
CA LEU A 154 -11.46 -9.83 9.46
C LEU A 154 -12.33 -10.42 8.34
N LEU A 155 -12.12 -10.02 7.09
CA LEU A 155 -12.91 -10.54 5.96
C LEU A 155 -12.58 -11.99 5.62
N ALA A 156 -11.30 -12.32 5.48
CA ALA A 156 -10.86 -13.69 5.22
C ALA A 156 -11.31 -14.61 6.36
N GLY A 157 -11.14 -14.16 7.61
CA GLY A 157 -11.60 -14.87 8.79
C GLY A 157 -13.11 -15.10 8.78
N GLY A 158 -13.90 -14.08 8.44
CA GLY A 158 -15.35 -14.19 8.32
C GLY A 158 -15.79 -15.17 7.22
N LEU A 159 -15.15 -15.14 6.04
CA LEU A 159 -15.44 -16.07 4.95
C LEU A 159 -15.08 -17.52 5.31
N PHE A 160 -13.94 -17.73 5.97
CA PHE A 160 -13.50 -19.05 6.42
C PHE A 160 -14.41 -19.58 7.54
N ALA A 161 -14.75 -18.75 8.53
CA ALA A 161 -15.64 -19.13 9.62
C ALA A 161 -17.06 -19.47 9.13
N ALA A 162 -17.57 -18.72 8.15
CA ALA A 162 -18.87 -18.99 7.51
C ALA A 162 -18.85 -20.23 6.60
N GLY A 163 -17.67 -20.79 6.30
CA GLY A 163 -17.52 -21.89 5.34
C GLY A 163 -17.84 -21.49 3.89
N ALA A 164 -17.72 -20.19 3.56
CA ALA A 164 -18.00 -19.69 2.22
C ALA A 164 -16.88 -20.03 1.21
N ILE A 165 -15.71 -20.43 1.70
CA ILE A 165 -14.55 -20.87 0.92
C ILE A 165 -14.19 -22.28 1.37
N ALA A 166 -14.17 -23.22 0.44
CA ALA A 166 -13.68 -24.57 0.69
C ALA A 166 -12.14 -24.60 0.65
N PRO A 167 -11.47 -25.38 1.52
CA PRO A 167 -10.04 -25.60 1.41
C PRO A 167 -9.71 -26.25 0.06
N PRO A 168 -8.54 -25.95 -0.54
CA PRO A 168 -8.07 -26.66 -1.74
C PRO A 168 -8.08 -28.17 -1.50
N ARG A 169 -8.43 -28.96 -2.51
CA ARG A 169 -8.48 -30.43 -2.38
C ARG A 169 -7.12 -31.05 -2.02
N GLU A 170 -6.03 -30.37 -2.33
CA GLU A 170 -4.67 -30.80 -1.95
C GLU A 170 -4.28 -30.41 -0.51
N ALA A 171 -5.06 -29.57 0.17
CA ALA A 171 -4.77 -29.20 1.55
C ALA A 171 -5.16 -30.34 2.50
N HIS A 172 -4.18 -30.84 3.27
CA HIS A 172 -4.42 -31.84 4.33
C HIS A 172 -5.28 -31.33 5.51
N LEU A 173 -5.74 -30.08 5.46
CA LEU A 173 -6.57 -29.45 6.49
C LEU A 173 -8.05 -29.67 6.16
N GLY A 174 -8.76 -30.35 7.07
CA GLY A 174 -10.22 -30.52 6.96
C GLY A 174 -10.99 -29.20 7.02
N VAL A 175 -12.24 -29.23 6.56
CA VAL A 175 -13.15 -28.07 6.54
C VAL A 175 -13.27 -27.42 7.93
N ASP A 176 -13.30 -28.23 8.99
CA ASP A 176 -13.39 -27.75 10.36
C ASP A 176 -12.12 -27.01 10.82
N ALA A 177 -10.94 -27.45 10.38
CA ALA A 177 -9.69 -26.74 10.66
C ALA A 177 -9.66 -25.38 9.95
N PHE A 178 -10.18 -25.31 8.72
CA PHE A 178 -10.28 -24.06 7.97
C PHE A 178 -11.28 -23.08 8.62
N ARG A 179 -12.42 -23.59 9.10
CA ARG A 179 -13.39 -22.80 9.89
C ARG A 179 -12.79 -22.31 11.21
N ALA A 180 -12.08 -23.18 11.93
CA ALA A 180 -11.41 -22.83 13.18
C ALA A 180 -10.34 -21.73 12.96
N LEU A 181 -9.57 -21.81 11.87
CA LEU A 181 -8.65 -20.75 11.46
C LEU A 181 -9.40 -19.44 11.21
N GLY A 182 -10.54 -19.49 10.52
CA GLY A 182 -11.40 -18.33 10.31
C GLY A 182 -11.86 -17.67 11.60
N VAL A 183 -12.36 -18.48 12.54
CA VAL A 183 -12.76 -18.02 13.88
C VAL A 183 -11.59 -17.40 14.62
N LEU A 184 -10.41 -18.02 14.59
CA LEU A 184 -9.20 -17.49 15.21
C LEU A 184 -8.82 -16.12 14.64
N MET A 185 -8.87 -15.94 13.30
CA MET A 185 -8.58 -14.66 12.66
C MET A 185 -9.55 -13.55 13.10
N VAL A 186 -10.84 -13.86 13.20
CA VAL A 186 -11.85 -12.93 13.71
C VAL A 186 -11.61 -12.61 15.19
N LEU A 187 -11.33 -13.61 16.01
CA LEU A 187 -11.01 -13.43 17.43
C LEU A 187 -9.76 -12.55 17.62
N LEU A 188 -8.75 -12.67 16.77
CA LEU A 188 -7.57 -11.80 16.81
C LEU A 188 -7.92 -10.34 16.46
N ALA A 189 -8.80 -10.12 15.47
CA ALA A 189 -9.27 -8.78 15.15
C ALA A 189 -10.08 -8.16 16.31
N VAL A 190 -10.94 -8.95 16.96
CA VAL A 190 -11.68 -8.52 18.16
C VAL A 190 -10.74 -8.25 19.32
N ALA A 191 -9.79 -9.16 19.58
CA ALA A 191 -8.78 -9.01 20.63
C ALA A 191 -7.94 -7.75 20.43
N TYR A 192 -7.61 -7.40 19.18
CA TYR A 192 -6.95 -6.14 18.86
C TYR A 192 -7.77 -4.92 19.26
N VAL A 193 -9.07 -4.88 18.94
CA VAL A 193 -9.96 -3.78 19.34
C VAL A 193 -10.08 -3.70 20.86
N VAL A 194 -10.27 -4.86 21.52
CA VAL A 194 -10.34 -4.97 22.98
C VAL A 194 -9.05 -4.48 23.64
N ALA A 195 -7.89 -4.87 23.13
CA ALA A 195 -6.60 -4.36 23.58
C ALA A 195 -6.50 -2.83 23.39
N CYS A 196 -7.01 -2.29 22.28
CA CYS A 196 -7.08 -0.83 22.07
C CYS A 196 -8.09 -0.11 22.99
N VAL A 197 -9.00 -0.81 23.66
CA VAL A 197 -9.86 -0.23 24.71
C VAL A 197 -9.11 -0.21 26.04
N PHE A 198 -8.52 -1.33 26.45
CA PHE A 198 -7.97 -1.50 27.80
C PHE A 198 -6.53 -0.98 27.96
N LEU A 199 -5.74 -1.00 26.89
CA LEU A 199 -4.32 -0.61 26.91
C LEU A 199 -4.09 0.76 26.27
N HIS A 200 -5.15 1.47 25.87
CA HIS A 200 -5.04 2.82 25.35
C HIS A 200 -4.36 3.75 26.36
N GLY A 201 -3.48 4.64 25.88
CA GLY A 201 -2.75 5.58 26.72
C GLY A 201 -1.55 4.99 27.46
N ARG A 202 -1.30 3.68 27.39
CA ARG A 202 -0.05 3.10 27.89
C ARG A 202 1.08 3.36 26.89
N HIS A 203 2.19 3.90 27.37
CA HIS A 203 3.38 4.15 26.56
C HIS A 203 4.34 2.97 26.70
N TRP A 204 4.55 2.23 25.62
CA TRP A 204 5.48 1.10 25.63
C TRP A 204 6.74 1.52 24.89
N GLN A 205 7.91 1.34 25.50
CA GLN A 205 9.17 1.55 24.81
C GLN A 205 9.67 0.22 24.25
N VAL A 206 9.55 0.04 22.94
CA VAL A 206 10.05 -1.15 22.24
C VAL A 206 11.24 -0.73 21.38
N LYS A 207 12.44 -1.23 21.69
CA LYS A 207 13.69 -0.91 20.97
C LYS A 207 13.93 0.61 20.83
N GLY A 208 13.68 1.37 21.89
CA GLY A 208 13.85 2.85 21.91
C GLY A 208 12.77 3.62 21.13
N ARG A 209 11.73 2.95 20.62
CA ARG A 209 10.59 3.60 19.95
C ARG A 209 9.37 3.56 20.87
N ARG A 210 8.69 4.70 20.99
CA ARG A 210 7.43 4.81 21.73
C ARG A 210 6.32 4.19 20.89
N LEU A 211 5.84 3.03 21.31
CA LEU A 211 4.66 2.38 20.78
C LEU A 211 3.47 2.78 21.64
N GLU A 212 2.47 3.39 21.00
CA GLU A 212 1.18 3.70 21.60
C GLU A 212 0.11 2.93 20.84
N LEU A 213 -0.82 2.31 21.55
CA LEU A 213 -1.97 1.71 20.89
C LEU A 213 -2.94 2.81 20.43
N PRO A 214 -3.53 2.68 19.23
CA PRO A 214 -4.54 3.62 18.77
C PRO A 214 -5.75 3.60 19.71
N SER A 215 -6.59 4.65 19.65
CA SER A 215 -7.86 4.61 20.37
C SER A 215 -8.77 3.54 19.77
N ALA A 216 -9.65 2.94 20.57
CA ALA A 216 -10.62 1.95 20.10
C ALA A 216 -11.45 2.45 18.91
N GLN A 217 -11.84 3.73 18.91
CA GLN A 217 -12.52 4.36 17.76
C GLN A 217 -11.67 4.31 16.48
N LEU A 218 -10.36 4.55 16.60
CA LEU A 218 -9.44 4.52 15.47
C LEU A 218 -9.21 3.09 14.99
N ALA A 219 -9.12 2.11 15.90
CA ALA A 219 -9.03 0.69 15.57
C ALA A 219 -10.27 0.19 14.81
N LEU A 220 -11.48 0.61 15.24
CA LEU A 220 -12.73 0.30 14.53
C LEU A 220 -12.75 0.95 13.14
N VAL A 221 -12.31 2.20 13.02
CA VAL A 221 -12.17 2.88 11.72
C VAL A 221 -11.16 2.18 10.83
N GLN A 222 -10.04 1.68 11.36
CA GLN A 222 -9.05 0.89 10.61
C GLN A 222 -9.67 -0.39 10.04
N LEU A 223 -10.37 -1.16 10.88
CA LEU A 223 -11.05 -2.39 10.46
C LEU A 223 -12.12 -2.10 9.41
N ALA A 224 -12.96 -1.09 9.64
CA ALA A 224 -14.03 -0.73 8.71
C ALA A 224 -13.46 -0.25 7.37
N LEU A 225 -12.53 0.71 7.36
CA LEU A 225 -11.95 1.23 6.12
C LEU A 225 -11.23 0.15 5.33
N SER A 226 -10.44 -0.71 5.99
CA SER A 226 -9.75 -1.77 5.28
C SER A 226 -10.70 -2.86 4.78
N SER A 227 -11.68 -3.27 5.56
CA SER A 227 -12.68 -4.25 5.13
C SER A 227 -13.49 -3.71 3.94
N VAL A 228 -13.95 -2.45 4.01
CA VAL A 228 -14.65 -1.83 2.88
C VAL A 228 -13.75 -1.74 1.65
N ASN A 229 -12.48 -1.38 1.80
CA ASN A 229 -11.54 -1.36 0.67
C ASN A 229 -11.40 -2.72 -0.01
N TRP A 230 -11.19 -3.79 0.77
CA TRP A 230 -11.12 -5.16 0.25
C TRP A 230 -12.43 -5.61 -0.39
N ALA A 231 -13.57 -5.27 0.20
CA ALA A 231 -14.89 -5.58 -0.33
C ALA A 231 -15.16 -4.86 -1.67
N VAL A 232 -14.81 -3.57 -1.76
CA VAL A 232 -14.91 -2.76 -2.98
C VAL A 232 -14.00 -3.32 -4.07
N MET A 233 -12.78 -3.74 -3.72
CA MET A 233 -11.86 -4.41 -4.63
C MET A 233 -12.44 -5.71 -5.20
N GLY A 234 -13.05 -6.56 -4.35
CA GLY A 234 -13.80 -7.75 -4.78
C GLY A 234 -15.03 -7.40 -5.62
N GLY A 235 -15.70 -6.29 -5.31
CA GLY A 235 -16.87 -5.81 -6.02
C GLY A 235 -16.56 -5.45 -7.47
N ALA A 236 -15.43 -4.79 -7.73
CA ALA A 236 -14.97 -4.50 -9.08
C ALA A 236 -14.82 -5.76 -9.93
N MET A 237 -14.19 -6.82 -9.40
CA MET A 237 -14.07 -8.10 -10.12
C MET A 237 -15.42 -8.81 -10.26
N TYR A 238 -16.27 -8.81 -9.24
CA TYR A 238 -17.59 -9.43 -9.27
C TYR A 238 -18.48 -8.83 -10.37
N LEU A 239 -18.44 -7.50 -10.54
CA LEU A 239 -19.13 -6.80 -11.63
C LEU A 239 -18.59 -7.23 -12.99
N LEU A 240 -17.26 -7.31 -13.16
CA LEU A 240 -16.64 -7.75 -14.41
C LEU A 240 -16.95 -9.22 -14.74
N LEU A 241 -17.08 -10.09 -13.75
CA LEU A 241 -17.51 -11.48 -13.97
C LEU A 241 -19.00 -11.60 -14.36
N GLY A 242 -19.74 -10.49 -14.37
CA GLY A 242 -21.16 -10.45 -14.72
C GLY A 242 -22.03 -11.21 -13.73
N GLN A 243 -21.65 -11.23 -12.45
CA GLN A 243 -22.40 -11.89 -11.37
C GLN A 243 -22.59 -13.42 -11.55
N LYS A 244 -21.78 -14.06 -12.40
CA LYS A 244 -21.85 -15.51 -12.66
C LYS A 244 -21.33 -16.38 -11.52
N VAL A 245 -20.59 -15.78 -10.59
CA VAL A 245 -19.96 -16.45 -9.45
C VAL A 245 -20.40 -15.72 -8.18
N PRO A 246 -20.80 -16.42 -7.10
CA PRO A 246 -21.17 -15.78 -5.85
C PRO A 246 -20.11 -14.80 -5.37
N TYR A 247 -20.54 -13.62 -4.88
CA TYR A 247 -19.62 -12.57 -4.44
C TYR A 247 -18.61 -13.06 -3.39
N ALA A 248 -19.05 -13.88 -2.43
CA ALA A 248 -18.18 -14.44 -1.40
C ALA A 248 -17.03 -15.27 -1.98
N THR A 249 -17.28 -16.02 -3.07
CA THR A 249 -16.26 -16.78 -3.78
C THR A 249 -15.30 -15.86 -4.51
N VAL A 250 -15.80 -14.83 -5.22
CA VAL A 250 -14.93 -13.85 -5.90
C VAL A 250 -14.02 -13.12 -4.90
N LEU A 251 -14.58 -12.66 -3.80
CA LEU A 251 -13.82 -12.04 -2.72
C LEU A 251 -12.80 -13.03 -2.12
N GLY A 252 -13.20 -14.28 -1.90
CA GLY A 252 -12.30 -15.34 -1.42
C GLY A 252 -11.10 -15.59 -2.35
N VAL A 253 -11.35 -15.72 -3.65
CA VAL A 253 -10.31 -15.88 -4.67
C VAL A 253 -9.37 -14.66 -4.69
N LEU A 254 -9.91 -13.45 -4.57
CA LEU A 254 -9.11 -12.22 -4.48
C LEU A 254 -8.21 -12.19 -3.22
N LEU A 255 -8.75 -12.58 -2.07
CA LEU A 255 -8.01 -12.64 -0.81
C LEU A 255 -6.93 -13.73 -0.85
N ALA A 256 -7.21 -14.87 -1.49
CA ALA A 256 -6.22 -15.91 -1.73
C ALA A 256 -5.10 -15.42 -2.68
N ALA A 257 -5.45 -14.78 -3.79
CA ALA A 257 -4.50 -14.20 -4.73
C ALA A 257 -3.56 -13.18 -4.06
N SER A 258 -4.06 -12.45 -3.07
CA SER A 258 -3.27 -11.49 -2.31
C SER A 258 -2.21 -12.15 -1.43
N ILE A 259 -2.51 -13.31 -0.82
CA ILE A 259 -1.51 -14.09 -0.07
C ILE A 259 -0.46 -14.66 -1.02
N VAL A 260 -0.90 -15.25 -2.14
CA VAL A 260 0.02 -15.77 -3.15
C VAL A 260 0.96 -14.67 -3.63
N GLY A 261 0.43 -13.48 -3.96
CA GLY A 261 1.26 -12.35 -4.41
C GLY A 261 2.25 -11.81 -3.37
N VAL A 262 2.01 -12.06 -2.08
CA VAL A 262 2.97 -11.72 -1.00
C VAL A 262 4.05 -12.80 -0.86
N VAL A 263 3.68 -14.07 -1.01
CA VAL A 263 4.60 -15.22 -0.94
C VAL A 263 5.47 -15.33 -2.18
N THR A 264 4.95 -14.96 -3.35
CA THR A 264 5.66 -14.90 -4.63
C THR A 264 5.71 -13.45 -5.11
N PRO A 265 6.70 -12.64 -4.66
CA PRO A 265 6.79 -11.23 -5.02
C PRO A 265 7.27 -11.07 -6.48
N ILE A 266 6.42 -11.44 -7.42
CA ILE A 266 6.61 -11.16 -8.84
C ILE A 266 6.32 -9.66 -9.01
N PRO A 267 7.27 -8.87 -9.55
CA PRO A 267 7.05 -7.46 -9.81
C PRO A 267 5.75 -7.27 -10.62
N ALA A 268 4.88 -6.40 -10.12
CA ALA A 268 3.55 -6.10 -10.67
C ALA A 268 2.47 -7.19 -10.57
N GLY A 269 2.72 -8.29 -9.83
CA GLY A 269 1.76 -9.40 -9.69
C GLY A 269 1.29 -9.97 -11.03
N LEU A 270 2.11 -9.87 -12.07
CA LEU A 270 1.80 -10.38 -13.40
C LEU A 270 1.66 -11.90 -13.35
N GLY A 271 0.53 -12.42 -13.81
CA GLY A 271 0.25 -13.84 -13.84
C GLY A 271 -0.29 -14.40 -12.52
N VAL A 272 -0.10 -13.74 -11.37
CA VAL A 272 -0.58 -14.26 -10.07
C VAL A 272 -2.10 -14.20 -9.98
N LEU A 273 -2.67 -13.04 -10.31
CA LEU A 273 -4.12 -12.85 -10.28
C LEU A 273 -4.78 -13.78 -11.31
N GLU A 274 -4.24 -13.83 -12.52
CA GLU A 274 -4.68 -14.67 -13.62
C GLU A 274 -4.63 -16.15 -13.22
N ALA A 275 -3.50 -16.62 -12.70
CA ALA A 275 -3.30 -18.01 -12.32
C ALA A 275 -4.24 -18.44 -11.19
N VAL A 276 -4.41 -17.60 -10.17
CA VAL A 276 -5.31 -17.93 -9.04
C VAL A 276 -6.77 -17.93 -9.47
N TYR A 277 -7.19 -16.94 -10.29
CA TYR A 277 -8.55 -16.94 -10.83
C TYR A 277 -8.79 -18.13 -11.75
N LEU A 278 -7.85 -18.48 -12.63
CA LEU A 278 -7.94 -19.66 -13.49
C LEU A 278 -7.98 -20.94 -12.66
N ALA A 279 -7.09 -21.10 -11.68
CA ALA A 279 -7.02 -22.29 -10.85
C ALA A 279 -8.31 -22.51 -10.06
N LEU A 280 -8.92 -21.44 -9.53
CA LEU A 280 -10.09 -21.55 -8.66
C LEU A 280 -11.44 -21.43 -9.38
N LEU A 281 -11.51 -20.82 -10.58
CA LEU A 281 -12.78 -20.56 -11.28
C LEU A 281 -12.88 -21.14 -12.70
N SER A 282 -11.83 -21.77 -13.26
CA SER A 282 -11.88 -22.35 -14.61
C SER A 282 -12.96 -23.43 -14.80
N GLY A 283 -13.33 -24.14 -13.74
CA GLY A 283 -14.43 -25.11 -13.75
C GLY A 283 -15.84 -24.49 -13.69
N THR A 284 -15.95 -23.22 -13.30
CA THR A 284 -17.23 -22.52 -13.07
C THR A 284 -17.54 -21.51 -14.17
N VAL A 285 -16.51 -20.85 -14.70
CA VAL A 285 -16.63 -19.80 -15.72
C VAL A 285 -15.77 -20.17 -16.91
N ARG A 286 -16.31 -20.01 -18.14
CA ARG A 286 -15.55 -20.21 -19.38
C ARG A 286 -14.26 -19.40 -19.36
N GLN A 287 -13.14 -20.05 -19.67
CA GLN A 287 -11.80 -19.47 -19.63
C GLN A 287 -11.70 -18.11 -20.34
N GLY A 288 -12.32 -17.97 -21.53
CA GLY A 288 -12.32 -16.71 -22.28
C GLY A 288 -13.03 -15.55 -21.55
N THR A 289 -14.13 -15.82 -20.83
CA THR A 289 -14.81 -14.81 -20.01
C THR A 289 -13.96 -14.42 -18.81
N LEU A 290 -13.35 -15.41 -18.16
CA LEU A 290 -12.49 -15.19 -17.00
C LEU A 290 -11.25 -14.35 -17.34
N MET A 291 -10.58 -14.66 -18.46
CA MET A 291 -9.45 -13.87 -18.95
C MET A 291 -9.87 -12.45 -19.35
N GLY A 292 -11.03 -12.30 -20.02
CA GLY A 292 -11.57 -10.97 -20.33
C GLY A 292 -11.84 -10.14 -19.06
N ALA A 293 -12.41 -10.75 -18.02
CA ALA A 293 -12.65 -10.09 -16.73
C ALA A 293 -11.34 -9.70 -16.03
N VAL A 294 -10.34 -10.59 -15.98
CA VAL A 294 -9.05 -10.29 -15.35
C VAL A 294 -8.29 -9.19 -16.10
N LEU A 295 -8.28 -9.20 -17.43
CA LEU A 295 -7.65 -8.15 -18.23
C LEU A 295 -8.35 -6.80 -18.06
N ALA A 296 -9.70 -6.78 -18.12
CA ALA A 296 -10.47 -5.57 -17.84
C ALA A 296 -10.23 -5.05 -16.42
N TYR A 297 -10.12 -5.95 -15.44
CA TYR A 297 -9.81 -5.59 -14.05
C TYR A 297 -8.43 -4.94 -13.93
N ARG A 298 -7.39 -5.46 -14.61
CA ARG A 298 -6.08 -4.79 -14.64
C ARG A 298 -6.16 -3.41 -15.29
N ALA A 299 -6.85 -3.28 -16.42
CA ALA A 299 -6.98 -1.99 -17.08
C ALA A 299 -7.65 -0.94 -16.17
N LEU A 300 -8.76 -1.30 -15.54
CA LEU A 300 -9.59 -0.37 -14.75
C LEU A 300 -9.11 -0.16 -13.32
N TYR A 301 -8.50 -1.17 -12.69
CA TYR A 301 -8.11 -1.13 -11.28
C TYR A 301 -6.59 -0.92 -11.09
N TYR A 302 -5.75 -1.29 -12.06
CA TYR A 302 -4.29 -1.15 -11.94
C TYR A 302 -3.78 0.00 -12.81
N LEU A 303 -4.09 0.00 -14.11
CA LEU A 303 -3.44 0.89 -15.09
C LEU A 303 -4.06 2.30 -15.10
N LEU A 304 -5.38 2.41 -15.17
CA LEU A 304 -6.03 3.73 -15.14
C LEU A 304 -5.80 4.48 -13.82
N PRO A 305 -5.92 3.84 -12.63
CA PRO A 305 -5.57 4.50 -11.37
C PRO A 305 -4.09 4.83 -11.27
N LEU A 306 -3.20 4.06 -11.91
CA LEU A 306 -1.78 4.42 -12.03
C LEU A 306 -1.57 5.68 -12.85
N ALA A 307 -2.26 5.86 -13.97
CA ALA A 307 -2.20 7.10 -14.74
C ALA A 307 -2.64 8.31 -13.89
N GLY A 308 -3.75 8.18 -13.17
CA GLY A 308 -4.19 9.19 -12.20
C GLY A 308 -3.17 9.42 -11.07
N GLY A 309 -2.56 8.35 -10.57
CA GLY A 309 -1.50 8.39 -9.56
C GLY A 309 -0.23 9.09 -10.05
N ILE A 310 0.16 8.92 -11.32
CA ILE A 310 1.29 9.62 -11.94
C ILE A 310 0.99 11.12 -12.00
N VAL A 311 -0.22 11.50 -12.44
CA VAL A 311 -0.64 12.92 -12.45
C VAL A 311 -0.59 13.50 -11.03
N LEU A 312 -1.15 12.80 -10.04
CA LEU A 312 -1.15 13.23 -8.65
C LEU A 312 0.28 13.33 -8.08
N TYR A 313 1.16 12.39 -8.42
CA TYR A 313 2.58 12.43 -8.07
C TYR A 313 3.28 13.67 -8.65
N LEU A 314 3.06 13.97 -9.93
CA LEU A 314 3.63 15.16 -10.58
C LEU A 314 3.10 16.45 -9.94
N LEU A 315 1.83 16.49 -9.55
CA LEU A 315 1.25 17.61 -8.81
C LEU A 315 1.88 17.76 -7.42
N LEU A 316 2.11 16.66 -6.71
CA LEU A 316 2.81 16.67 -5.41
C LEU A 316 4.24 17.18 -5.52
N GLU A 317 4.98 16.74 -6.54
CA GLU A 317 6.35 17.21 -6.83
C GLU A 317 6.37 18.71 -7.18
N ARG A 318 5.46 19.16 -8.06
CA ARG A 318 5.30 20.59 -8.39
C ARG A 318 4.95 21.43 -7.16
N TYR A 319 4.07 20.94 -6.30
CA TYR A 319 3.70 21.62 -5.07
C TYR A 319 4.88 21.72 -4.11
N ALA A 320 5.64 20.63 -3.92
CA ALA A 320 6.83 20.59 -3.08
C ALA A 320 7.91 21.57 -3.56
N ALA A 321 8.13 21.66 -4.88
CA ALA A 321 9.08 22.61 -5.46
C ALA A 321 8.70 24.09 -5.19
N ARG A 322 7.41 24.40 -5.09
CA ARG A 322 6.91 25.76 -4.77
C ARG A 322 6.92 26.06 -3.27
N HIS A 323 6.99 25.05 -2.42
CA HIS A 323 6.95 25.17 -0.96
C HIS A 323 8.11 24.37 -0.35
N PRO A 324 9.37 24.77 -0.62
CA PRO A 324 10.52 24.07 -0.07
C PRO A 324 10.48 24.10 1.45
N VAL A 325 10.87 22.99 2.08
CA VAL A 325 11.00 22.92 3.53
C VAL A 325 12.11 23.89 3.94
N ALA A 326 11.82 24.78 4.90
CA ALA A 326 12.78 25.73 5.42
C ALA A 326 14.02 24.98 5.94
N GLY A 327 15.11 25.00 5.16
CA GLY A 327 16.33 24.21 5.40
C GLY A 327 17.11 23.85 4.13
N GLU A 328 16.49 23.86 2.94
CA GLU A 328 17.23 23.62 1.67
C GLU A 328 17.80 24.90 1.02
N GLY A 329 17.41 26.09 1.50
CA GLY A 329 17.86 27.38 0.95
C GLY A 329 19.23 27.87 1.45
N GLU A 330 19.69 27.40 2.61
CA GLU A 330 20.93 27.89 3.24
C GLU A 330 22.22 27.22 2.73
N GLN A 331 22.14 26.21 1.88
CA GLN A 331 23.32 25.55 1.28
C GLN A 331 23.61 25.97 -0.16
N LYS A 332 22.94 27.01 -0.66
CA LYS A 332 23.16 27.58 -2.01
C LYS A 332 23.54 29.06 -2.01
N GLY A 333 23.96 29.60 -0.87
CA GLY A 333 24.58 30.92 -0.75
C GLY A 333 26.09 30.81 -0.74
#